data_AF-A0A9P3UBJ1-F1
#
_entry.id   AF-A0A9P3UBJ1-F1
#
_cell.length_a   1.000
_cell.length_b   1.000
_cell.length_c   1.000
_cell.angle_alpha   90.00
_cell.angle_beta   90.00
_cell.angle_gamma   90.00
#
_symmetry.space_group_name_H-M   'P 1'
#
loop_
_entity.id
_entity.type
_entity.pdbx_description
1 polymer ?
#
loop_
_entity_poly.entity_id
_entity_poly.type
_entity_poly.pdbx_seq_one_letter_code
_entity_poly.pdbx_strand_id
1 'polypeptide(L)'
;MCLIGGARHFELTAASLKRQARINETHFPTHVLAVPSVQGQLHQFFKIEQCAAAITSFERKHGFKYVWILWTRLDTYWTAPPPPLHSLNPTAYVVPCGSPWGGLNDRFGMACRDIALGALKRLSSLQQLAQANLSRLNGEKALQHQLRLQGITATPSPLPFCVLSFRRKLFNGYVFAPLRSASAAVGVSCRPCHPMPAPVRASRKEQATGNRTMGHICRDGCAAKCMTGNPIRTSDGRCNPWRGYEPGWQQIFLKGASDEERDTLEYASQLIRKRCEEEWERWRKTALVWDCPSARDICGAASACTKGICKML
;
A
#
# COMPACT_ATOMS: atom_id res chain seq x y z
N MET A 1 -10.16 4.30 -1.78
CA MET A 1 -10.18 5.44 -0.86
C MET A 1 -8.99 6.27 -1.23
N CYS A 2 -9.21 7.53 -1.60
CA CYS A 2 -8.12 8.49 -1.70
C CYS A 2 -8.25 9.48 -0.55
N LEU A 3 -7.16 9.74 0.15
CA LEU A 3 -7.07 10.75 1.20
C LEU A 3 -5.97 11.72 0.75
N ILE A 4 -6.30 13.00 0.73
CA ILE A 4 -5.37 14.08 0.35
C ILE A 4 -5.10 14.89 1.61
N GLY A 5 -3.84 15.25 1.87
CA GLY A 5 -3.46 16.04 3.03
C GLY A 5 -2.25 16.95 2.81
N GLY A 6 -2.13 17.97 3.66
CA GLY A 6 -1.05 18.96 3.63
C GLY A 6 0.14 18.62 4.54
N ALA A 7 1.25 19.36 4.40
CA ALA A 7 2.49 19.15 5.14
C ALA A 7 2.50 19.73 6.56
N ARG A 8 1.53 20.58 6.93
CA ARG A 8 1.39 21.15 8.27
C ARG A 8 0.30 20.38 9.00
N HIS A 9 0.68 19.25 9.60
CA HIS A 9 -0.22 18.22 10.14
C HIS A 9 -1.00 17.50 9.02
N PHE A 10 -1.22 16.19 9.14
CA PHE A 10 -2.04 15.42 8.18
C PHE A 10 -3.50 15.88 8.27
N GLU A 11 -3.81 17.07 7.76
CA GLU A 11 -5.17 17.56 7.63
C GLU A 11 -5.82 16.85 6.45
N LEU A 12 -6.82 16.01 6.72
CA LEU A 12 -7.61 15.39 5.67
C LEU A 12 -8.34 16.47 4.88
N THR A 13 -7.80 16.75 3.71
CA THR A 13 -8.15 17.86 2.86
C THR A 13 -9.21 17.47 1.83
N ALA A 14 -9.17 16.23 1.35
CA ALA A 14 -10.19 15.66 0.48
C ALA A 14 -10.25 14.14 0.61
N ALA A 15 -11.45 13.58 0.50
CA ALA A 15 -11.69 12.15 0.56
C ALA A 15 -12.58 11.68 -0.60
N SER A 16 -12.23 10.55 -1.22
CA SER A 16 -13.11 9.85 -2.17
C SER A 16 -13.18 8.36 -1.86
N LEU A 17 -14.40 7.88 -1.61
CA LEU A 17 -14.73 6.50 -1.30
C LEU A 17 -15.96 6.09 -2.14
N LYS A 18 -15.75 5.39 -3.24
CA LYS A 18 -16.87 4.86 -4.04
C LYS A 18 -17.14 3.41 -3.72
N ARG A 19 -18.43 3.06 -3.57
CA ARG A 19 -18.87 1.66 -3.52
C ARG A 19 -18.42 0.99 -4.81
N GLN A 20 -17.74 -0.16 -4.68
CA GLN A 20 -17.22 -0.87 -5.84
C GLN A 20 -18.37 -1.56 -6.57
N ALA A 21 -18.90 -0.92 -7.62
CA ALA A 21 -19.69 -1.60 -8.63
C ALA A 21 -18.75 -2.42 -9.53
N ARG A 22 -19.28 -3.47 -10.16
CA ARG A 22 -18.56 -4.21 -11.20
C ARG A 22 -18.16 -3.24 -12.31
N ILE A 23 -16.89 -3.23 -12.70
CA ILE A 23 -16.44 -2.39 -13.81
C ILE A 23 -16.78 -3.10 -15.11
N ASN A 24 -17.39 -2.38 -16.07
CA ASN A 24 -17.66 -2.95 -17.38
C ASN A 24 -16.34 -3.19 -18.12
N GLU A 25 -15.98 -4.46 -18.30
CA GLU A 25 -14.71 -4.88 -18.89
C GLU A 25 -14.61 -4.53 -20.37
N THR A 26 -15.74 -4.41 -21.08
CA THR A 26 -15.74 -4.10 -22.53
C THR A 26 -15.20 -2.71 -22.85
N HIS A 27 -15.13 -1.82 -21.86
CA HIS A 27 -14.59 -0.47 -22.01
C HIS A 27 -13.05 -0.45 -21.92
N PHE A 28 -12.41 -1.58 -21.58
CA PHE A 28 -10.97 -1.64 -21.34
C PHE A 28 -10.35 -2.84 -22.07
N PRO A 29 -9.10 -2.73 -22.56
CA PRO A 29 -8.40 -3.87 -23.15
C PRO A 29 -7.93 -4.84 -22.05
N THR A 30 -8.83 -5.66 -21.54
CA THR A 30 -8.54 -6.55 -20.40
C THR A 30 -7.56 -7.68 -20.71
N HIS A 31 -7.32 -7.98 -22.00
CA HIS A 31 -6.26 -8.89 -22.45
C HIS A 31 -4.86 -8.43 -22.02
N VAL A 32 -4.69 -7.13 -21.72
CA VAL A 32 -3.47 -6.57 -21.14
C VAL A 32 -3.15 -7.21 -19.78
N LEU A 33 -4.16 -7.70 -19.05
CA LEU A 33 -4.01 -8.19 -17.68
C LEU A 33 -4.02 -9.73 -17.62
N ALA A 34 -3.05 -10.33 -16.92
CA ALA A 34 -3.08 -11.75 -16.55
C ALA A 34 -3.00 -11.88 -15.02
N VAL A 35 -4.16 -11.81 -14.40
CA VAL A 35 -4.32 -11.87 -12.94
C VAL A 35 -5.44 -12.85 -12.58
N PRO A 36 -5.42 -13.43 -11.36
CA PRO A 36 -6.50 -14.31 -10.90
C PRO A 36 -7.88 -13.66 -10.89
N SER A 37 -7.95 -12.32 -10.80
CA SER A 37 -9.20 -11.56 -10.88
C SER A 37 -8.98 -10.26 -11.66
N VAL A 38 -9.45 -10.23 -12.91
CA VAL A 38 -9.42 -9.02 -13.76
C VAL A 38 -10.21 -7.89 -13.08
N GLN A 39 -11.40 -8.18 -12.57
CA GLN A 39 -12.20 -7.22 -11.79
C GLN A 39 -11.43 -6.63 -10.61
N GLY A 40 -10.76 -7.47 -9.81
CA GLY A 40 -9.97 -7.00 -8.67
C GLY A 40 -8.87 -6.03 -9.09
N GLN A 41 -8.19 -6.30 -10.20
CA GLN A 41 -7.14 -5.43 -10.72
C GLN A 41 -7.69 -4.13 -11.31
N LEU A 42 -8.79 -4.18 -12.07
CA LEU A 42 -9.47 -3.00 -12.60
C LEU A 42 -9.94 -2.09 -11.45
N HIS A 43 -10.49 -2.67 -10.39
CA HIS A 43 -10.89 -1.92 -9.21
C HIS A 43 -9.71 -1.26 -8.50
N GLN A 44 -8.57 -1.95 -8.40
CA GLN A 44 -7.36 -1.35 -7.84
C GLN A 44 -6.92 -0.17 -8.70
N PHE A 45 -6.88 -0.32 -10.02
CA PHE A 45 -6.48 0.75 -10.94
C PHE A 45 -7.43 1.94 -10.87
N PHE A 46 -8.74 1.69 -10.85
CA PHE A 46 -9.75 2.72 -10.69
C PHE A 46 -9.63 3.48 -9.36
N LYS A 47 -9.31 2.79 -8.26
CA LYS A 47 -9.08 3.44 -6.95
C LYS A 47 -7.86 4.36 -6.98
N ILE A 48 -6.78 3.93 -7.63
CA ILE A 48 -5.55 4.71 -7.76
C ILE A 48 -5.79 5.91 -8.68
N GLU A 49 -6.47 5.73 -9.81
CA GLU A 49 -6.73 6.82 -10.76
C GLU A 49 -7.67 7.89 -10.21
N GLN A 50 -8.63 7.50 -9.37
CA GLN A 50 -9.46 8.48 -8.66
C GLN A 50 -8.65 9.39 -7.73
N CYS A 51 -7.48 8.97 -7.25
CA CYS A 51 -6.61 9.88 -6.52
C CYS A 51 -6.12 11.03 -7.38
N ALA A 52 -5.74 10.78 -8.64
CA ALA A 52 -5.31 11.84 -9.55
C ALA A 52 -6.43 12.86 -9.80
N ALA A 53 -7.67 12.38 -9.98
CA ALA A 53 -8.83 13.23 -10.16
C ALA A 53 -9.12 14.08 -8.91
N ALA A 54 -9.08 13.47 -7.71
CA ALA A 54 -9.29 14.16 -6.44
C ALA A 54 -8.22 15.23 -6.20
N ILE A 55 -6.94 14.93 -6.46
CA ILE A 55 -5.82 15.87 -6.32
C ILE A 55 -6.02 17.07 -7.25
N THR A 56 -6.28 16.80 -8.54
CA THR A 56 -6.44 17.86 -9.55
C THR A 56 -7.67 18.73 -9.28
N SER A 57 -8.75 18.13 -8.79
CA SER A 57 -9.95 18.87 -8.38
C SER A 57 -9.66 19.80 -7.21
N PHE A 58 -8.92 19.30 -6.21
CA PHE A 58 -8.54 20.08 -5.05
C PHE A 58 -7.65 21.27 -5.41
N GLU A 59 -6.57 21.03 -6.16
CA GLU A 59 -5.66 22.07 -6.65
C GLU A 59 -6.40 23.18 -7.42
N ARG A 60 -7.31 22.80 -8.32
CA ARG A 60 -8.09 23.75 -9.12
C ARG A 60 -9.01 24.61 -8.25
N LYS A 61 -9.70 23.99 -7.30
CA LYS A 61 -10.63 24.69 -6.39
C LYS A 61 -9.91 25.70 -5.51
N HIS A 62 -8.65 25.44 -5.17
CA HIS A 62 -7.88 26.24 -4.19
C HIS A 62 -6.75 27.07 -4.80
N GLY A 63 -6.58 27.07 -6.12
CA GLY A 63 -5.63 27.95 -6.81
C GLY A 63 -4.16 27.65 -6.49
N PHE A 64 -3.82 26.42 -6.15
CA PHE A 64 -2.42 26.01 -5.92
C PHE A 64 -2.13 24.65 -6.57
N LYS A 65 -0.84 24.32 -6.70
CA LYS A 65 -0.39 23.00 -7.15
C LYS A 65 0.52 22.36 -6.11
N TYR A 66 0.36 21.07 -5.87
CA TYR A 66 1.31 20.30 -5.08
C TYR A 66 2.65 20.28 -5.80
N VAL A 67 3.75 20.39 -5.04
CA VAL A 67 5.10 20.20 -5.58
C VAL A 67 5.42 18.72 -5.68
N TRP A 68 5.06 17.98 -4.63
CA TRP A 68 5.21 16.54 -4.50
C TRP A 68 3.89 15.88 -4.17
N ILE A 69 3.67 14.70 -4.74
CA ILE A 69 2.55 13.84 -4.40
C ILE A 69 3.11 12.53 -3.89
N LEU A 70 2.63 12.12 -2.72
CA LEU A 70 2.85 10.83 -2.12
C LEU A 70 1.51 10.11 -2.02
N TRP A 71 1.47 8.85 -2.40
CA TRP A 71 0.29 8.02 -2.25
C TRP A 71 0.67 6.65 -1.72
N THR A 72 -0.24 6.07 -0.96
CA THR A 72 -0.07 4.72 -0.41
C THR A 72 -1.39 4.00 -0.36
N ARG A 73 -1.36 2.66 -0.36
CA ARG A 73 -2.54 1.88 -0.01
C ARG A 73 -2.79 1.94 1.49
N LEU A 74 -4.05 1.85 1.89
CA LEU A 74 -4.44 1.88 3.31
C LEU A 74 -3.99 0.67 4.12
N ASP A 75 -3.62 -0.42 3.47
CA ASP A 75 -3.07 -1.63 4.11
C ASP A 75 -1.55 -1.54 4.30
N THR A 76 -0.98 -0.33 4.32
CA THR A 76 0.45 -0.10 4.56
C THR A 76 0.69 0.39 5.98
N TYR A 77 1.80 -0.04 6.57
CA TYR A 77 2.27 0.36 7.89
C TYR A 77 3.68 0.91 7.78
N TRP A 78 3.91 2.12 8.29
CA TRP A 78 5.21 2.78 8.31
C TRP A 78 5.96 2.44 9.59
N THR A 79 7.17 1.90 9.45
CA THR A 79 8.06 1.57 10.57
C THR A 79 9.00 2.73 10.91
N ALA A 80 9.11 3.73 10.04
CA ALA A 80 9.80 4.99 10.26
C ALA A 80 9.26 6.07 9.29
N PRO A 81 9.58 7.37 9.48
CA PRO A 81 9.22 8.42 8.54
C PRO A 81 9.75 8.16 7.11
N PRO A 82 9.07 8.65 6.06
CA PRO A 82 9.60 8.61 4.70
C PRO A 82 10.89 9.45 4.61
N PRO A 83 11.77 9.17 3.62
CA PRO A 83 12.97 9.96 3.40
C PRO A 83 12.62 11.43 3.13
N PRO A 84 13.48 12.39 3.55
CA PRO A 84 13.26 13.80 3.25
C PRO A 84 13.13 14.06 1.75
N LEU A 85 12.17 14.89 1.33
CA LEU A 85 11.91 15.12 -0.11
C LEU A 85 13.13 15.66 -0.87
N HIS A 86 13.98 16.44 -0.21
CA HIS A 86 15.21 17.00 -0.81
C HIS A 86 16.27 15.95 -1.13
N SER A 87 16.19 14.75 -0.53
CA SER A 87 17.12 13.64 -0.83
C SER A 87 16.66 12.77 -2.01
N LEU A 88 15.54 13.10 -2.64
CA LEU A 88 14.94 12.32 -3.72
C LEU A 88 15.20 12.95 -5.08
N ASN A 89 15.31 12.12 -6.11
CA ASN A 89 15.42 12.59 -7.48
C ASN A 89 14.08 13.19 -7.95
N PRO A 90 13.99 14.50 -8.24
CA PRO A 90 12.73 15.15 -8.63
C PRO A 90 12.24 14.73 -10.03
N THR A 91 13.08 14.07 -10.85
CA THR A 91 12.72 13.62 -12.20
C THR A 91 12.36 12.14 -12.27
N ALA A 92 12.32 11.45 -11.13
CA ALA A 92 12.01 10.03 -11.07
C ALA A 92 10.76 9.73 -10.25
N TYR A 93 10.10 8.64 -10.61
CA TYR A 93 9.02 8.06 -9.81
C TYR A 93 9.61 7.10 -8.77
N VAL A 94 9.49 7.45 -7.49
CA VAL A 94 10.02 6.65 -6.40
C VAL A 94 9.05 5.51 -6.08
N VAL A 95 9.57 4.28 -6.08
CA VAL A 95 8.82 3.08 -5.70
C VAL A 95 9.51 2.33 -4.57
N PRO A 96 8.77 1.56 -3.78
CA PRO A 96 9.35 0.68 -2.78
C PRO A 96 10.29 -0.35 -3.38
N CYS A 97 11.40 -0.58 -2.70
CA CYS A 97 12.12 -1.85 -2.76
C CYS A 97 11.23 -2.97 -2.16
N GLY A 98 11.25 -4.17 -2.77
CA GLY A 98 10.60 -5.35 -2.21
C GLY A 98 9.24 -5.72 -2.81
N SER A 99 8.95 -7.03 -2.82
CA SER A 99 7.76 -7.64 -3.43
C SER A 99 7.41 -7.24 -4.90
N PRO A 100 8.36 -6.97 -5.82
CA PRO A 100 8.02 -6.35 -7.10
C PRO A 100 7.40 -7.28 -8.16
N TRP A 101 7.22 -8.58 -7.91
CA TRP A 101 6.58 -9.55 -8.84
C TRP A 101 6.98 -9.42 -10.33
N GLY A 102 8.25 -9.12 -10.59
CA GLY A 102 8.80 -8.94 -11.94
C GLY A 102 8.46 -7.61 -12.62
N GLY A 103 8.01 -6.61 -11.87
CA GLY A 103 7.75 -5.23 -12.30
C GLY A 103 8.15 -4.20 -11.24
N LEU A 104 7.32 -3.17 -11.01
CA LEU A 104 7.52 -2.17 -9.94
C LEU A 104 6.51 -2.35 -8.82
N ASN A 105 6.93 -2.26 -7.56
CA ASN A 105 6.01 -2.33 -6.43
C ASN A 105 4.96 -1.20 -6.52
N ASP A 106 3.70 -1.58 -6.66
CA ASP A 106 2.57 -0.70 -6.96
C ASP A 106 1.74 -0.35 -5.72
N ARG A 107 2.31 -0.48 -4.52
CA ARG A 107 1.60 -0.28 -3.25
C ARG A 107 1.82 1.10 -2.64
N PHE A 108 2.79 1.82 -3.16
CA PHE A 108 3.17 3.16 -2.77
C PHE A 108 3.83 3.85 -3.98
N GLY A 109 3.74 5.17 -4.03
CA GLY A 109 4.54 5.96 -4.95
C GLY A 109 4.70 7.41 -4.52
N MET A 110 5.81 8.00 -4.96
CA MET A 110 6.18 9.37 -4.62
C MET A 110 6.92 10.01 -5.78
N ALA A 111 6.50 11.19 -6.22
CA ALA A 111 7.21 11.96 -7.23
C ALA A 111 6.76 13.43 -7.22
N CYS A 112 7.47 14.26 -8.00
CA CYS A 112 6.96 15.54 -8.43
C CYS A 112 5.60 15.38 -9.13
N ARG A 113 4.76 16.41 -9.01
CA ARG A 113 3.35 16.39 -9.37
C ARG A 113 3.03 15.71 -10.70
N ASP A 114 3.64 16.13 -11.79
CA ASP A 114 3.25 15.66 -13.13
C ASP A 114 3.64 14.18 -13.36
N ILE A 115 4.78 13.76 -12.80
CA ILE A 115 5.22 12.36 -12.79
C ILE A 115 4.26 11.51 -11.97
N ALA A 116 3.87 11.98 -10.78
CA ALA A 116 2.94 11.27 -9.92
C ALA A 116 1.56 11.14 -10.57
N LEU A 117 1.02 12.21 -11.16
CA LEU A 117 -0.25 12.16 -11.88
C LEU A 117 -0.17 11.23 -13.12
N GLY A 118 0.96 11.19 -13.81
CA GLY A 118 1.22 10.24 -14.90
C GLY A 118 1.18 8.78 -14.42
N ALA A 119 1.80 8.49 -13.27
CA ALA A 119 1.80 7.16 -12.66
C ALA A 119 0.41 6.74 -12.13
N LEU A 120 -0.37 7.67 -11.57
CA LEU A 120 -1.71 7.40 -11.03
C LEU A 120 -2.75 7.05 -12.11
N LYS A 121 -2.50 7.32 -13.40
CA LYS A 121 -3.37 7.00 -14.56
C LYS A 121 -3.41 5.51 -14.91
N ARG A 122 -3.64 4.66 -13.92
CA ARG A 122 -3.52 3.20 -14.03
C ARG A 122 -4.55 2.58 -14.96
N LEU A 123 -5.81 3.00 -14.86
CA LEU A 123 -6.91 2.46 -15.66
C LEU A 123 -6.86 2.99 -17.09
N SER A 124 -6.65 4.30 -17.27
CA SER A 124 -6.54 4.91 -18.60
C SER A 124 -5.29 4.45 -19.36
N SER A 125 -4.22 4.03 -18.66
CA SER A 125 -3.01 3.50 -19.31
C SER A 125 -3.21 2.16 -20.02
N LEU A 126 -4.27 1.41 -19.71
CA LEU A 126 -4.53 0.11 -20.32
C LEU A 126 -4.60 0.20 -21.85
N GLN A 127 -5.17 1.28 -22.38
CA GLN A 127 -5.22 1.51 -23.82
C GLN A 127 -3.83 1.69 -24.44
N GLN A 128 -2.95 2.46 -23.80
CA GLN A 128 -1.58 2.68 -24.27
C GLN A 128 -0.76 1.39 -24.20
N LEU A 129 -0.96 0.58 -23.15
CA LEU A 129 -0.33 -0.73 -23.01
C LEU A 129 -0.77 -1.68 -24.14
N ALA A 130 -2.07 -1.71 -24.46
CA ALA A 130 -2.60 -2.51 -25.56
C ALA A 130 -2.06 -2.05 -26.93
N GLN A 131 -2.00 -0.74 -27.19
CA GLN A 131 -1.43 -0.16 -28.41
C GLN A 131 0.06 -0.49 -28.57
N ALA A 132 0.78 -0.66 -27.46
CA ALA A 132 2.16 -1.14 -27.44
C ALA A 132 2.29 -2.67 -27.59
N ASN A 133 1.20 -3.38 -27.94
CA ASN A 133 1.12 -4.84 -28.08
C ASN A 133 1.50 -5.60 -26.80
N LEU A 134 1.33 -4.99 -25.63
CA LEU A 134 1.60 -5.64 -24.36
C LEU A 134 0.39 -6.43 -23.90
N SER A 135 0.62 -7.63 -23.40
CA SER A 135 -0.41 -8.51 -22.88
C SER A 135 0.05 -9.25 -21.64
N ARG A 136 -0.92 -9.82 -20.91
CA ARG A 136 -0.67 -10.73 -19.78
C ARG A 136 0.22 -10.15 -18.66
N LEU A 137 0.01 -8.88 -18.31
CA LEU A 137 0.70 -8.17 -17.26
C LEU A 137 -0.03 -8.33 -15.91
N ASN A 138 0.72 -8.40 -14.81
CA ASN A 138 0.19 -8.14 -13.46
C ASN A 138 0.24 -6.62 -13.16
N GLY A 139 -0.27 -6.20 -12.00
CA GLY A 139 -0.26 -4.79 -11.60
C GLY A 139 1.14 -4.17 -11.65
N GLU A 140 2.14 -4.85 -11.10
CA GLU A 140 3.52 -4.37 -11.00
C GLU A 140 4.19 -4.20 -12.37
N LYS A 141 4.02 -5.16 -13.30
CA LYS A 141 4.52 -5.07 -14.68
C LYS A 141 3.78 -4.02 -15.49
N ALA A 142 2.47 -3.90 -15.31
CA ALA A 142 1.69 -2.85 -15.94
C ALA A 142 2.19 -1.45 -15.51
N LEU A 143 2.58 -1.27 -14.24
CA LEU A 143 3.20 -0.02 -13.77
C LEU A 143 4.54 0.24 -14.44
N GLN A 144 5.41 -0.76 -14.47
CA GLN A 144 6.71 -0.64 -15.14
C GLN A 144 6.58 -0.21 -16.61
N HIS A 145 5.73 -0.91 -17.36
CA HIS A 145 5.53 -0.60 -18.78
C HIS A 145 4.83 0.75 -18.99
N GLN A 146 3.85 1.11 -18.16
CA GLN A 146 3.21 2.43 -18.20
C GLN A 146 4.23 3.55 -18.06
N LEU A 147 5.07 3.51 -17.01
CA LEU A 147 6.07 4.55 -16.77
C LEU A 147 7.08 4.62 -17.92
N ARG A 148 7.51 3.46 -18.44
CA ARG A 148 8.42 3.39 -19.59
C ARG A 148 7.83 4.04 -20.84
N LEU A 149 6.55 3.76 -21.17
CA LEU A 149 5.87 4.37 -22.32
C LEU A 149 5.69 5.88 -22.15
N GLN A 150 5.63 6.37 -20.91
CA GLN A 150 5.56 7.79 -20.58
C GLN A 150 6.94 8.47 -20.50
N GLY A 151 8.04 7.73 -20.73
CA GLY A 151 9.41 8.27 -20.58
C GLY A 151 9.79 8.56 -19.11
N ILE A 152 9.04 8.03 -18.15
CA ILE A 152 9.27 8.25 -16.72
C ILE A 152 10.24 7.18 -16.19
N THR A 153 11.34 7.63 -15.60
CA THR A 153 12.27 6.76 -14.88
C THR A 153 11.73 6.40 -13.50
N ALA A 154 11.71 5.11 -13.15
CA ALA A 154 11.38 4.67 -11.80
C ALA A 154 12.65 4.42 -10.98
N THR A 155 12.67 4.90 -9.74
CA THR A 155 13.78 4.69 -8.79
C THR A 155 13.30 3.86 -7.60
N PRO A 156 13.77 2.61 -7.45
CA PRO A 156 13.55 1.85 -6.23
C PRO A 156 14.22 2.53 -5.03
N SER A 157 13.50 2.61 -3.91
CA SER A 157 13.97 3.20 -2.66
C SER A 157 13.67 2.29 -1.47
N PRO A 158 14.59 2.15 -0.50
CA PRO A 158 14.40 1.32 0.69
C PRO A 158 13.46 1.97 1.71
N LEU A 159 12.21 2.18 1.31
CA LEU A 159 11.20 2.86 2.13
C LEU A 159 10.86 2.03 3.38
N PRO A 160 10.81 2.65 4.57
CA PRO A 160 10.55 1.96 5.83
C PRO A 160 9.05 1.72 6.04
N PHE A 161 8.41 1.00 5.12
CA PHE A 161 7.02 0.58 5.26
C PHE A 161 6.83 -0.86 4.79
N CYS A 162 5.82 -1.50 5.36
CA CYS A 162 5.40 -2.85 5.03
C CYS A 162 3.90 -2.91 4.77
N VAL A 163 3.44 -4.02 4.20
CA VAL A 163 2.03 -4.27 3.89
C VAL A 163 1.44 -5.21 4.92
N LEU A 164 0.42 -4.75 5.62
CA LEU A 164 -0.32 -5.55 6.58
C LEU A 164 -1.04 -6.68 5.84
N SER A 165 -0.84 -7.92 6.28
CA SER A 165 -1.38 -9.09 5.58
C SER A 165 -1.86 -10.18 6.52
N PHE A 166 -3.17 -10.44 6.45
CA PHE A 166 -3.84 -11.56 7.14
C PHE A 166 -3.76 -12.89 6.36
N ARG A 167 -3.13 -12.92 5.18
CA ARG A 167 -3.19 -14.08 4.27
C ARG A 167 -2.56 -15.33 4.90
N ARG A 168 -3.38 -16.32 5.24
CA ARG A 168 -2.94 -17.61 5.85
C ARG A 168 -2.07 -18.48 4.93
N LYS A 169 -2.06 -18.19 3.63
CA LYS A 169 -1.16 -18.79 2.64
C LYS A 169 -0.70 -17.71 1.67
N LEU A 170 0.61 -17.52 1.58
CA LEU A 170 1.21 -16.97 0.38
C LEU A 170 1.98 -18.10 -0.31
N PHE A 171 2.11 -17.99 -1.64
CA PHE A 171 2.92 -18.88 -2.44
C PHE A 171 4.34 -18.99 -1.85
N ASN A 172 4.99 -20.13 -2.06
CA ASN A 172 6.30 -20.44 -1.47
C ASN A 172 7.29 -19.28 -1.64
N GLY A 173 7.73 -18.73 -0.50
CA GLY A 173 8.77 -17.72 -0.45
C GLY A 173 8.30 -16.30 -0.18
N TYR A 174 7.53 -16.10 0.89
CA TYR A 174 7.26 -14.80 1.46
C TYR A 174 7.79 -14.70 2.88
N VAL A 175 8.49 -13.62 3.19
CA VAL A 175 8.88 -13.28 4.55
C VAL A 175 7.80 -12.39 5.14
N PHE A 176 7.25 -12.80 6.29
CA PHE A 176 6.43 -11.95 7.12
C PHE A 176 7.29 -11.39 8.24
N ALA A 177 7.53 -10.09 8.18
CA ALA A 177 8.24 -9.39 9.24
C ALA A 177 7.31 -9.16 10.43
N PRO A 178 7.79 -9.29 11.67
CA PRO A 178 7.15 -8.62 12.79
C PRO A 178 7.08 -7.12 12.51
N LEU A 179 5.98 -6.45 12.88
CA LEU A 179 5.82 -5.00 12.67
C LEU A 179 6.96 -4.16 13.23
N ARG A 180 7.66 -4.67 14.24
CA ARG A 180 8.78 -4.00 14.92
C ARG A 180 10.10 -4.73 14.73
N SER A 181 10.30 -5.34 13.56
CA SER A 181 11.62 -5.83 13.18
C SER A 181 12.65 -4.71 13.34
N ALA A 182 13.80 -5.00 13.96
CA ALA A 182 14.88 -4.01 14.12
C ALA A 182 15.47 -3.57 12.76
N SER A 183 15.28 -4.41 11.74
CA SER A 183 15.53 -4.11 10.33
C SER A 183 14.32 -3.41 9.69
N ALA A 184 14.61 -2.45 8.81
CA ALA A 184 13.58 -1.81 8.01
C ALA A 184 12.81 -2.87 7.20
N ALA A 185 11.50 -2.97 7.44
CA ALA A 185 10.63 -3.92 6.76
C ALA A 185 10.32 -3.46 5.32
N VAL A 186 11.36 -3.28 4.51
CA VAL A 186 11.34 -2.57 3.21
C VAL A 186 10.40 -3.26 2.20
N GLY A 187 9.19 -2.69 2.02
CA GLY A 187 8.19 -3.12 1.02
C GLY A 187 7.79 -4.59 1.09
N VAL A 188 7.97 -5.21 2.26
CA VAL A 188 7.60 -6.60 2.56
C VAL A 188 6.20 -6.70 3.13
N SER A 189 5.69 -7.92 3.32
CA SER A 189 4.50 -8.15 4.14
C SER A 189 4.88 -8.20 5.61
N CYS A 190 4.04 -7.66 6.49
CA CYS A 190 4.27 -7.64 7.93
C CYS A 190 3.01 -8.01 8.72
N ARG A 191 3.22 -8.40 9.99
CA ARG A 191 2.15 -8.76 10.93
C ARG A 191 2.47 -8.34 12.37
N PRO A 192 1.44 -8.04 13.17
CA PRO A 192 1.55 -8.06 14.62
C PRO A 192 1.69 -9.52 15.08
N CYS A 193 2.92 -9.95 15.33
CA CYS A 193 3.26 -11.31 15.73
C CYS A 193 4.40 -11.31 16.73
N HIS A 194 4.50 -12.37 17.53
CA HIS A 194 5.76 -12.66 18.21
C HIS A 194 6.73 -13.31 17.20
N PRO A 195 8.00 -12.87 17.17
CA PRO A 195 8.99 -13.49 16.28
C PRO A 195 9.14 -14.97 16.61
N MET A 196 9.06 -15.83 15.60
CA MET A 196 9.44 -17.23 15.76
C MET A 196 10.93 -17.31 16.11
N PRO A 197 11.33 -18.21 17.02
CA PRO A 197 12.75 -18.48 17.29
C PRO A 197 13.48 -18.83 15.99
N ALA A 198 14.71 -18.36 15.85
CA ALA A 198 15.55 -18.77 14.72
C ALA A 198 15.66 -20.31 14.74
N PRO A 199 15.43 -21.01 13.60
CA PRO A 199 15.53 -22.45 13.58
C PRO A 199 16.97 -22.86 13.96
N VAL A 200 17.11 -23.70 14.99
CA VAL A 200 18.39 -24.23 15.51
C VAL A 200 19.22 -24.88 14.41
N ARG A 201 18.56 -25.41 13.38
CA ARG A 201 19.11 -25.68 12.05
C ARG A 201 18.02 -25.37 11.03
N ALA A 202 18.20 -24.33 10.21
CA ALA A 202 17.34 -24.14 9.05
C ALA A 202 17.46 -25.38 8.16
N SER A 203 16.34 -26.05 7.86
CA SER A 203 16.37 -27.20 6.94
C SER A 203 16.94 -26.76 5.59
N ARG A 204 17.63 -27.64 4.84
CA ARG A 204 18.13 -27.32 3.48
C ARG A 204 17.04 -26.74 2.58
N LYS A 205 15.78 -27.16 2.79
CA LYS A 205 14.59 -26.63 2.12
C LYS A 205 14.27 -25.19 2.54
N GLU A 206 14.33 -24.85 3.82
CA GLU A 206 14.11 -23.48 4.31
C GLU A 206 15.25 -22.52 3.93
N GLN A 207 16.51 -22.97 3.91
CA GLN A 207 17.63 -22.18 3.39
C GLN A 207 17.48 -21.92 1.89
N ALA A 208 17.16 -22.95 1.10
CA ALA A 208 16.92 -22.81 -0.33
C ALA A 208 15.71 -21.92 -0.63
N THR A 209 14.65 -22.00 0.20
CA THR A 209 13.46 -21.16 0.04
C THR A 209 13.74 -19.74 0.50
N GLY A 210 14.46 -19.52 1.61
CA GLY A 210 14.86 -18.19 2.10
C GLY A 210 15.80 -17.46 1.14
N ASN A 211 16.80 -18.15 0.57
CA ASN A 211 17.69 -17.59 -0.45
C ASN A 211 16.96 -17.36 -1.78
N ARG A 212 16.02 -18.22 -2.18
CA ARG A 212 15.15 -17.95 -3.33
C ARG A 212 14.19 -16.80 -3.05
N THR A 213 13.67 -16.66 -1.83
CA THR A 213 12.74 -15.60 -1.43
C THR A 213 13.43 -14.24 -1.44
N MET A 214 14.59 -14.12 -0.77
CA MET A 214 15.46 -12.96 -0.85
C MET A 214 15.91 -12.68 -2.29
N GLY A 215 16.27 -13.73 -3.03
CA GLY A 215 16.64 -13.64 -4.44
C GLY A 215 15.48 -13.27 -5.37
N HIS A 216 14.23 -13.59 -5.04
CA HIS A 216 13.02 -13.21 -5.79
C HIS A 216 12.52 -11.82 -5.39
N ILE A 217 12.77 -11.39 -4.15
CA ILE A 217 12.50 -10.03 -3.67
C ILE A 217 13.39 -9.01 -4.41
N CYS A 218 14.57 -9.43 -4.90
CA CYS A 218 15.53 -8.58 -5.61
C CYS A 218 16.28 -9.32 -6.74
N ARG A 219 15.57 -9.88 -7.73
CA ARG A 219 16.20 -10.72 -8.79
C ARG A 219 16.96 -9.94 -9.87
N ASP A 220 16.64 -8.64 -10.04
CA ASP A 220 17.08 -7.84 -11.20
C ASP A 220 17.87 -6.59 -10.78
N GLY A 221 18.96 -6.73 -10.01
CA GLY A 221 19.82 -5.60 -9.64
C GLY A 221 19.26 -4.65 -8.57
N CYS A 222 17.99 -4.81 -8.15
CA CYS A 222 17.42 -4.15 -6.97
C CYS A 222 18.24 -4.39 -5.71
N ALA A 223 18.92 -5.54 -5.59
CA ALA A 223 19.67 -5.92 -4.40
C ALA A 223 20.73 -4.88 -4.03
N ALA A 224 21.57 -4.41 -4.96
CA ALA A 224 22.68 -3.51 -4.60
C ALA A 224 22.22 -2.14 -4.08
N LYS A 225 21.14 -1.56 -4.63
CA LYS A 225 20.58 -0.28 -4.18
C LYS A 225 19.67 -0.43 -2.94
N CYS A 226 18.94 -1.54 -2.83
CA CYS A 226 18.07 -1.82 -1.68
C CYS A 226 18.84 -2.37 -0.46
N MET A 227 20.07 -2.89 -0.64
CA MET A 227 20.94 -3.40 0.45
C MET A 227 21.67 -2.29 1.23
N THR A 228 21.51 -1.01 0.89
CA THR A 228 21.92 0.09 1.77
C THR A 228 21.01 0.23 3.00
N GLY A 229 19.85 -0.43 3.00
CA GLY A 229 19.05 -0.72 4.19
C GLY A 229 19.27 -2.17 4.64
N ASN A 230 19.42 -2.39 5.95
CA ASN A 230 19.56 -3.74 6.51
C ASN A 230 18.36 -4.61 6.08
N PRO A 231 18.54 -5.65 5.25
CA PRO A 231 17.46 -6.59 4.93
C PRO A 231 16.96 -7.23 6.23
N ILE A 232 15.73 -7.77 6.23
CA ILE A 232 15.20 -8.48 7.42
C ILE A 232 16.20 -9.55 7.84
N ARG A 233 16.91 -9.31 8.95
CA ARG A 233 17.93 -10.23 9.43
C ARG A 233 17.20 -11.43 9.99
N THR A 234 17.72 -12.62 9.76
CA THR A 234 17.20 -13.85 10.40
C THR A 234 17.22 -13.76 11.92
N SER A 235 18.08 -12.90 12.48
CA SER A 235 18.17 -12.57 13.92
C SER A 235 16.98 -11.76 14.44
N ASP A 236 16.24 -11.05 13.58
CA ASP A 236 15.10 -10.21 13.99
C ASP A 236 13.80 -11.03 14.14
N GLY A 237 13.89 -12.34 13.86
CA GLY A 237 12.77 -13.26 13.87
C GLY A 237 11.81 -13.09 12.69
N ARG A 238 10.89 -14.05 12.52
CA ARG A 238 9.89 -14.04 11.44
C ARG A 238 8.53 -14.39 12.00
N CYS A 239 7.47 -13.80 11.45
CA CYS A 239 6.12 -14.28 11.76
C CYS A 239 5.86 -15.63 11.10
N ASN A 240 5.01 -16.45 11.73
CA ASN A 240 4.57 -17.71 11.16
C ASN A 240 3.81 -17.46 9.84
N PRO A 241 4.29 -17.97 8.68
CA PRO A 241 3.64 -17.72 7.40
C PRO A 241 2.35 -18.54 7.20
N TRP A 242 2.15 -19.59 7.99
CA TRP A 242 1.05 -20.56 7.87
C TRP A 242 -0.18 -20.21 8.72
N ARG A 243 -0.04 -19.25 9.64
CA ARG A 243 -1.13 -18.78 10.51
C ARG A 243 -1.57 -17.38 10.12
N GLY A 244 -2.76 -16.98 10.56
CA GLY A 244 -3.23 -15.59 10.46
C GLY A 244 -2.59 -14.73 11.54
N TYR A 245 -3.26 -13.65 11.96
CA TYR A 245 -2.84 -12.94 13.16
C TYR A 245 -3.01 -13.82 14.41
N GLU A 246 -2.09 -13.67 15.35
CA GLU A 246 -2.08 -14.43 16.60
C GLU A 246 -3.25 -14.01 17.53
N PRO A 247 -3.73 -14.88 18.43
CA PRO A 247 -4.60 -14.45 19.52
C PRO A 247 -3.96 -13.30 20.30
N GLY A 248 -4.71 -12.22 20.54
CA GLY A 248 -4.19 -11.03 21.20
C GLY A 248 -3.29 -10.14 20.34
N TRP A 249 -3.29 -10.31 19.01
CA TRP A 249 -2.48 -9.48 18.10
C TRP A 249 -2.72 -7.98 18.25
N GLN A 250 -3.93 -7.55 18.66
CA GLN A 250 -4.22 -6.14 18.93
C GLN A 250 -3.26 -5.60 20.01
N GLN A 251 -2.99 -6.38 21.05
CA GLN A 251 -2.04 -5.99 22.09
C GLN A 251 -0.60 -5.97 21.56
N ILE A 252 -0.25 -6.87 20.63
CA ILE A 252 1.08 -6.86 19.98
C ILE A 252 1.23 -5.60 19.11
N PHE A 253 0.17 -5.22 18.40
CA PHE A 253 0.10 -4.00 17.61
C PHE A 253 0.21 -2.75 18.51
N LEU A 254 -0.61 -2.67 19.55
CA LEU A 254 -0.68 -1.54 20.50
C LEU A 254 0.61 -1.38 21.31
N LYS A 255 1.29 -2.46 21.71
CA LYS A 255 2.61 -2.39 22.36
C LYS A 255 3.65 -1.64 21.52
N GLY A 256 3.44 -1.53 20.21
CA GLY A 256 4.28 -0.79 19.27
C GLY A 256 3.91 0.66 19.06
N ALA A 257 2.66 1.00 19.33
CA ALA A 257 2.11 2.33 19.10
C ALA A 257 2.62 3.33 20.17
N SER A 258 2.78 4.59 19.78
CA SER A 258 2.88 5.71 20.73
C SER A 258 1.62 5.78 21.60
N ASP A 259 1.67 6.52 22.71
CA ASP A 259 0.47 6.65 23.57
C ASP A 259 -0.69 7.30 22.79
N GLU A 260 -0.40 8.28 21.93
CA GLU A 260 -1.39 8.91 21.03
C GLU A 260 -1.98 7.92 20.01
N GLU A 261 -1.14 7.06 19.42
CA GLU A 261 -1.59 6.02 18.49
C GLU A 261 -2.43 4.96 19.23
N ARG A 262 -2.04 4.56 20.45
CA ARG A 262 -2.82 3.62 21.28
C ARG A 262 -4.16 4.21 21.65
N ASP A 263 -4.20 5.46 22.09
CA ASP A 263 -5.44 6.15 22.43
C ASP A 263 -6.36 6.23 21.22
N THR A 264 -5.81 6.56 20.03
CA THR A 264 -6.57 6.59 18.78
C THR A 264 -7.12 5.23 18.38
N LEU A 265 -6.34 4.16 18.55
CA LEU A 265 -6.73 2.79 18.21
C LEU A 265 -7.72 2.20 19.22
N GLU A 266 -7.51 2.44 20.51
CA GLU A 266 -8.43 2.05 21.57
C GLU A 266 -9.77 2.77 21.38
N TYR A 267 -9.72 4.08 21.13
CA TYR A 267 -10.85 4.89 20.72
C TYR A 267 -11.57 4.29 19.52
N ALA A 268 -10.84 3.99 18.43
CA ALA A 268 -11.40 3.42 17.20
C ALA A 268 -12.05 2.05 17.41
N SER A 269 -11.42 1.19 18.22
CA SER A 269 -11.91 -0.17 18.53
C SER A 269 -13.19 -0.17 19.38
N GLN A 270 -13.40 0.91 20.15
CA GLN A 270 -14.57 1.12 21.01
C GLN A 270 -15.67 1.96 20.33
N LEU A 271 -15.49 2.36 19.07
CA LEU A 271 -16.50 3.15 18.34
C LEU A 271 -17.78 2.33 18.15
N ILE A 272 -18.75 2.55 19.04
CA ILE A 272 -20.16 2.21 18.81
C ILE A 272 -20.59 2.91 17.52
N ARG A 273 -21.44 2.26 16.70
CA ARG A 273 -21.91 2.78 15.40
C ARG A 273 -22.20 4.29 15.41
N LYS A 274 -22.89 4.79 16.44
CA LYS A 274 -23.20 6.21 16.61
C LYS A 274 -21.95 7.10 16.69
N ARG A 275 -20.94 6.69 17.46
CA ARG A 275 -19.66 7.42 17.60
C ARG A 275 -18.83 7.35 16.32
N CYS A 276 -18.84 6.21 15.62
CA CYS A 276 -18.25 6.11 14.28
C CYS A 276 -18.89 7.14 13.34
N GLU A 277 -20.23 7.21 13.33
CA GLU A 277 -20.96 8.16 12.50
C GLU A 277 -20.60 9.61 12.84
N GLU A 278 -20.50 9.96 14.13
CA GLU A 278 -20.09 11.29 14.61
C GLU A 278 -18.67 11.69 14.16
N GLU A 279 -17.72 10.76 14.18
CA GLU A 279 -16.35 11.00 13.71
C GLU A 279 -16.26 11.19 12.21
N TRP A 280 -16.93 10.32 11.43
CA TRP A 280 -16.99 10.48 9.98
C TRP A 280 -17.67 11.80 9.60
N GLU A 281 -18.67 12.25 10.35
CA GLU A 281 -19.26 13.57 10.19
C GLU A 281 -18.30 14.71 10.59
N ARG A 282 -17.48 14.53 11.63
CA ARG A 282 -16.43 15.50 11.98
C ARG A 282 -15.42 15.64 10.83
N TRP A 283 -14.95 14.53 10.29
CA TRP A 283 -14.02 14.52 9.16
C TRP A 283 -14.65 15.08 7.88
N ARG A 284 -15.94 14.80 7.65
CA ARG A 284 -16.69 15.39 6.54
C ARG A 284 -16.74 16.92 6.65
N LYS A 285 -16.88 17.46 7.87
CA LYS A 285 -16.89 18.91 8.11
C LYS A 285 -15.52 19.56 7.90
N THR A 286 -14.42 18.84 8.14
CA THR A 286 -13.06 19.35 7.90
C THR A 286 -12.62 19.16 6.45
N ALA A 287 -13.14 18.15 5.76
CA ALA A 287 -12.80 17.87 4.37
C ALA A 287 -13.41 18.92 3.44
N LEU A 288 -12.56 19.57 2.65
CA LEU A 288 -12.96 20.58 1.67
C LEU A 288 -13.61 19.97 0.41
N VAL A 289 -13.35 18.69 0.15
CA VAL A 289 -14.02 17.88 -0.87
C VAL A 289 -14.38 16.52 -0.29
N TRP A 290 -15.67 16.17 -0.38
CA TRP A 290 -16.22 14.91 0.12
C TRP A 290 -16.97 14.16 -0.98
N ASP A 291 -16.37 13.07 -1.47
CA ASP A 291 -16.93 12.15 -2.47
C ASP A 291 -16.97 10.72 -1.89
N CYS A 292 -17.61 10.60 -0.72
CA CYS A 292 -17.76 9.36 0.04
C CYS A 292 -19.24 9.08 0.36
N PRO A 293 -19.63 7.85 0.70
CA PRO A 293 -20.98 7.52 1.13
C PRO A 293 -21.29 8.20 2.47
N SER A 294 -22.54 8.12 2.93
CA SER A 294 -22.90 8.68 4.23
C SER A 294 -22.10 8.00 5.36
N ALA A 295 -21.88 8.73 6.46
CA ALA A 295 -21.25 8.16 7.66
C ALA A 295 -21.99 6.89 8.12
N ARG A 296 -23.32 6.88 8.02
CA ARG A 296 -24.18 5.71 8.32
C ARG A 296 -23.90 4.51 7.43
N ASP A 297 -23.61 4.70 6.15
CA ASP A 297 -23.28 3.61 5.22
C ASP A 297 -21.87 3.07 5.48
N ILE A 298 -20.91 3.96 5.73
CA ILE A 298 -19.53 3.61 6.06
C ILE A 298 -19.49 2.81 7.38
N CYS A 299 -20.11 3.34 8.43
CA CYS A 299 -20.19 2.72 9.75
C CYS A 299 -21.17 1.53 9.79
N GLY A 300 -22.18 1.51 8.92
CA GLY A 300 -23.08 0.38 8.72
C GLY A 300 -22.36 -0.81 8.09
N ALA A 301 -21.53 -0.57 7.07
CA ALA A 301 -20.63 -1.58 6.51
C ALA A 301 -19.57 -2.02 7.55
N ALA A 302 -19.09 -1.11 8.40
CA ALA A 302 -18.23 -1.43 9.53
C ALA A 302 -18.94 -2.28 10.62
N SER A 303 -20.25 -2.12 10.82
CA SER A 303 -21.08 -2.95 11.70
C SER A 303 -21.49 -4.30 11.08
N ALA A 304 -21.40 -4.47 9.76
CA ALA A 304 -21.32 -5.79 9.14
C ALA A 304 -19.92 -6.39 9.31
N CYS A 305 -18.89 -5.53 9.39
CA CYS A 305 -17.53 -5.91 9.75
C CYS A 305 -17.31 -6.16 11.26
N THR A 306 -18.23 -5.85 12.17
CA THR A 306 -18.12 -6.29 13.59
C THR A 306 -18.31 -7.80 13.74
N LYS A 307 -18.78 -8.51 12.70
CA LYS A 307 -18.71 -9.97 12.64
C LYS A 307 -17.40 -10.53 12.05
N GLY A 308 -16.39 -9.71 11.74
CA GLY A 308 -15.06 -10.27 11.46
C GLY A 308 -13.98 -9.38 10.85
N ILE A 309 -14.24 -8.12 10.46
CA ILE A 309 -13.30 -7.28 9.69
C ILE A 309 -12.95 -5.94 10.36
N CYS A 310 -13.76 -5.38 11.27
CA CYS A 310 -13.47 -4.10 11.95
C CYS A 310 -12.89 -4.26 13.37
N LYS A 311 -12.46 -5.47 13.74
CA LYS A 311 -11.41 -5.65 14.75
C LYS A 311 -10.00 -5.44 14.16
N MET A 312 -9.87 -5.16 12.85
CA MET A 312 -8.64 -5.20 12.05
C MET A 312 -8.19 -3.85 11.44
N LEU A 313 -8.77 -2.74 11.87
CA LEU A 313 -8.14 -1.42 11.83
C LEU A 313 -8.03 -0.94 13.29
#